data_AF-A0A961GPL3-F1
#
_entry.id   AF-A0A961GPL3-F1
#
_cell.length_a   1.000
_cell.length_b   1.000
_cell.length_c   1.000
_cell.angle_alpha   90.00
_cell.angle_beta   90.00
_cell.angle_gamma   90.00
#
_symmetry.space_group_name_H-M   'P 1'
#
loop_
_entity.id
_entity.type
_entity.pdbx_description
1 polymer ?
#
loop_
_entity_poly.entity_id
_entity_poly.type
_entity_poly.pdbx_seq_one_letter_code
_entity_poly.pdbx_strand_id
1 'polypeptide(L)'
;MSPPLYGLDIETDTSVDGLDPSVSPIVAVAVATPDGDRVFQGAEDLVLHRTDELMSELDPGIVVTWNGSGFDLPFLAERAQRLGVTLGLDLWDDGPERTEPGVVRGRWYAHDHLDGYRLYRADVGRSLGFPCGLKPLSRLVGLAPVEVDRSCIHLLDDAALEAYVASDARLARELVLRRWPVAERATDRCHPRPPD
;
A
#
# COMPACT_ATOMS: atom_id res chain seq x y z
N MET A 1 13.78 12.94 15.34
CA MET A 1 12.96 11.73 15.57
C MET A 1 12.60 11.18 14.20
N SER A 2 12.60 9.87 14.00
CA SER A 2 12.15 9.29 12.73
C SER A 2 10.64 9.50 12.57
N PRO A 3 10.14 9.76 11.36
CA PRO A 3 8.70 9.89 11.13
C PRO A 3 7.98 8.57 11.45
N PRO A 4 6.71 8.60 11.87
CA PRO A 4 5.91 7.38 11.98
C PRO A 4 5.73 6.74 10.60
N LEU A 5 5.74 5.41 10.60
CA LEU A 5 5.51 4.57 9.41
C LEU A 5 4.14 3.91 9.55
N TYR A 6 3.34 4.01 8.48
CA TYR A 6 2.01 3.44 8.38
C TYR A 6 2.00 2.42 7.24
N GLY A 7 1.74 1.16 7.54
CA GLY A 7 1.59 0.15 6.49
C GLY A 7 0.23 0.25 5.85
N LEU A 8 0.14 0.20 4.52
CA LEU A 8 -1.10 0.24 3.77
C LEU A 8 -1.15 -0.97 2.83
N ASP A 9 -2.31 -1.61 2.78
CA ASP A 9 -2.62 -2.70 1.85
C ASP A 9 -4.11 -2.68 1.53
N ILE A 10 -4.46 -3.02 0.29
CA ILE A 10 -5.86 -3.13 -0.17
C ILE A 10 -6.15 -4.56 -0.64
N GLU A 11 -7.40 -4.98 -0.47
CA GLU A 11 -7.91 -6.19 -1.09
C GLU A 11 -9.04 -5.85 -2.06
N THR A 12 -9.04 -6.53 -3.19
CA THR A 12 -9.97 -6.32 -4.29
C THR A 12 -10.78 -7.57 -4.54
N ASP A 13 -11.98 -7.41 -5.09
CA ASP A 13 -12.82 -8.55 -5.46
C ASP A 13 -12.19 -9.31 -6.63
N THR A 14 -11.87 -10.59 -6.43
CA THR A 14 -11.21 -11.44 -7.44
C THR A 14 -12.16 -12.28 -8.28
N SER A 15 -13.47 -12.03 -8.24
CA SER A 15 -14.47 -12.81 -8.99
C SER A 15 -14.38 -12.64 -10.52
N VAL A 16 -13.84 -11.50 -10.99
CA VAL A 16 -13.63 -11.21 -12.42
C VAL A 16 -12.15 -11.00 -12.72
N ASP A 17 -11.61 -9.84 -12.32
CA ASP A 17 -10.20 -9.50 -12.43
C ASP A 17 -9.83 -8.54 -11.30
N GLY A 18 -9.30 -9.08 -10.20
CA GLY A 18 -8.89 -8.30 -9.03
C GLY A 18 -7.76 -7.30 -9.30
N LEU A 19 -7.14 -7.35 -10.48
CA LEU A 19 -6.07 -6.42 -10.86
C LEU A 19 -6.55 -5.24 -11.70
N ASP A 20 -7.80 -5.27 -12.19
CA ASP A 20 -8.36 -4.20 -13.02
C ASP A 20 -9.36 -3.33 -12.23
N PRO A 21 -8.98 -2.08 -11.87
CA PRO A 21 -9.87 -1.16 -11.16
C PRO A 21 -11.10 -0.74 -11.96
N SER A 22 -11.16 -1.05 -13.26
CA SER A 22 -12.34 -0.78 -14.08
C SER A 22 -13.50 -1.74 -13.81
N VAL A 23 -13.19 -2.95 -13.31
CA VAL A 23 -14.18 -4.02 -13.09
C VAL A 23 -14.18 -4.59 -11.68
N SER A 24 -13.11 -4.38 -10.89
CA SER A 24 -13.01 -4.91 -9.53
C SER A 24 -13.12 -3.81 -8.46
N PRO A 25 -14.08 -3.91 -7.53
CA PRO A 25 -14.15 -3.04 -6.36
C PRO A 25 -13.10 -3.39 -5.30
N ILE A 26 -12.74 -2.39 -4.50
CA ILE A 26 -12.01 -2.59 -3.24
C ILE A 26 -12.99 -3.16 -2.20
N VAL A 27 -12.63 -4.27 -1.57
CA VAL A 27 -13.43 -4.96 -0.56
C VAL A 27 -12.91 -4.74 0.85
N ALA A 28 -11.61 -4.45 1.00
CA ALA A 28 -11.02 -4.08 2.27
C ALA A 28 -9.80 -3.17 2.10
N VAL A 29 -9.54 -2.33 3.11
CA VAL A 29 -8.29 -1.58 3.26
C VAL A 29 -7.79 -1.75 4.69
N ALA A 30 -6.49 -1.99 4.86
CA ALA A 30 -5.85 -1.95 6.17
C ALA A 30 -4.79 -0.87 6.25
N VAL A 31 -4.76 -0.18 7.39
CA VAL A 31 -3.69 0.73 7.79
C VAL A 31 -3.06 0.24 9.10
N ALA A 32 -1.84 -0.26 9.05
CA ALA A 32 -1.06 -0.68 10.21
C ALA A 32 -0.33 0.52 10.81
N THR A 33 -0.70 0.93 12.03
CA THR A 33 -0.09 2.07 12.73
C THR A 33 0.79 1.60 13.90
N PRO A 34 1.61 2.49 14.51
CA PRO A 34 2.29 2.18 15.77
C PRO A 34 1.35 1.74 16.91
N ASP A 35 0.12 2.23 16.93
CA ASP A 35 -0.87 1.97 17.99
C ASP A 35 -1.81 0.80 17.66
N GLY A 36 -1.57 0.13 16.54
CA GLY A 36 -2.33 -1.03 16.07
C GLY A 36 -2.98 -0.82 14.70
N ASP A 37 -3.56 -1.88 14.19
CA ASP A 37 -4.12 -1.89 12.84
C ASP A 37 -5.53 -1.29 12.83
N ARG A 38 -5.90 -0.71 11.69
CA ARG A 38 -7.27 -0.30 11.36
C ARG A 38 -7.65 -1.00 10.07
N VAL A 39 -8.77 -1.71 10.06
CA VAL A 39 -9.30 -2.38 8.87
C VAL A 39 -10.68 -1.82 8.57
N PHE A 40 -10.92 -1.50 7.31
CA PHE A 40 -12.19 -1.01 6.81
C PHE A 40 -12.74 -1.99 5.78
N GLN A 41 -13.97 -2.46 6.00
CA GLN A 41 -14.73 -3.33 5.11
C GLN A 41 -16.16 -2.79 4.94
N GLY A 42 -16.87 -3.28 3.93
CA GLY A 42 -18.26 -2.94 3.64
C GLY A 42 -18.42 -2.27 2.28
N ALA A 43 -19.35 -1.32 2.18
CA ALA A 43 -19.55 -0.56 0.94
C ALA A 43 -18.27 0.21 0.56
N GLU A 44 -17.84 0.08 -0.70
CA GLU A 44 -16.55 0.58 -1.18
C GLU A 44 -16.37 2.10 -0.95
N ASP A 45 -17.41 2.89 -1.18
CA ASP A 45 -17.41 4.33 -0.92
C ASP A 45 -17.14 4.66 0.56
N LEU A 46 -17.76 3.93 1.48
CA LEU A 46 -17.53 4.07 2.92
C LEU A 46 -16.14 3.60 3.34
N VAL A 47 -15.62 2.53 2.71
CA VAL A 47 -14.25 2.06 2.94
C VAL A 47 -13.25 3.14 2.54
N LEU A 48 -13.42 3.74 1.35
CA LEU A 48 -12.57 4.83 0.87
C LEU A 48 -12.66 6.06 1.77
N HIS A 49 -13.88 6.50 2.14
CA HIS A 49 -14.07 7.65 3.02
C HIS A 49 -13.43 7.47 4.40
N ARG A 50 -13.60 6.30 5.03
CA ARG A 50 -13.03 6.02 6.35
C ARG A 50 -11.51 5.89 6.31
N THR A 51 -10.98 5.33 5.22
CA THR A 51 -9.53 5.29 5.00
C THR A 51 -9.00 6.71 4.89
N ASP A 52 -9.61 7.55 4.05
CA ASP A 52 -9.21 8.95 3.87
C ASP A 52 -9.31 9.76 5.17
N GLU A 53 -10.40 9.60 5.93
CA GLU A 53 -10.58 10.22 7.25
C GLU A 53 -9.44 9.84 8.20
N LEU A 54 -9.12 8.54 8.32
CA LEU A 54 -7.98 8.09 9.12
C LEU A 54 -6.67 8.73 8.66
N MET A 55 -6.40 8.76 7.35
CA MET A 55 -5.19 9.39 6.81
C MET A 55 -5.16 10.90 7.06
N SER A 56 -6.30 11.57 7.22
CA SER A 56 -6.34 13.00 7.55
C SER A 56 -6.04 13.29 9.03
N GLU A 57 -6.32 12.32 9.90
CA GLU A 57 -6.19 12.44 11.36
C GLU A 57 -4.82 12.01 11.90
N LEU A 58 -4.11 11.14 11.17
CA LEU A 58 -2.80 10.64 11.57
C LEU A 58 -1.74 11.75 11.55
N ASP A 59 -0.81 11.70 12.50
CA ASP A 59 0.37 12.57 12.49
C ASP A 59 1.16 12.41 11.18
N PRO A 60 1.73 13.50 10.61
CA PRO A 60 2.54 13.44 9.40
C PRO A 60 3.59 12.34 9.46
N GLY A 61 3.70 11.55 8.39
CA GLY A 61 4.45 10.30 8.41
C GLY A 61 4.74 9.75 7.02
N ILE A 62 4.98 8.45 6.94
CA ILE A 62 5.27 7.75 5.68
C ILE A 62 4.28 6.59 5.51
N VAL A 63 3.55 6.58 4.40
CA VAL A 63 2.74 5.44 3.96
C VAL A 63 3.65 4.42 3.28
N VAL A 64 3.64 3.20 3.79
CA VAL A 64 4.46 2.09 3.30
C VAL A 64 3.55 1.05 2.66
N THR A 65 3.80 0.74 1.40
CA THR A 65 3.09 -0.31 0.66
C THR A 65 4.05 -1.42 0.23
N TRP A 66 3.52 -2.50 -0.33
CA TRP A 66 4.31 -3.51 -1.01
C TRP A 66 3.87 -3.67 -2.47
N ASN A 67 4.57 -3.00 -3.39
CA ASN A 67 4.16 -2.82 -4.79
C ASN A 67 3.02 -1.80 -4.99
N GLY A 68 2.76 -0.93 -4.01
CA GLY A 68 1.67 0.03 -4.09
C GLY A 68 1.88 1.16 -5.07
N SER A 69 3.13 1.46 -5.45
CA SER A 69 3.39 2.36 -6.59
C SER A 69 2.83 1.82 -7.90
N GLY A 70 2.78 0.49 -8.07
CA GLY A 70 2.28 -0.16 -9.29
C GLY A 70 0.88 -0.74 -9.16
N PHE A 71 0.28 -0.71 -7.97
CA PHE A 71 -1.01 -1.35 -7.70
C PHE A 71 -1.88 -0.52 -6.76
N ASP A 72 -1.64 -0.55 -5.44
CA ASP A 72 -2.54 0.01 -4.43
C ASP A 72 -2.94 1.47 -4.69
N LEU A 73 -1.95 2.34 -4.91
CA LEU A 73 -2.17 3.77 -5.07
C LEU A 73 -2.98 4.13 -6.34
N PRO A 74 -2.58 3.69 -7.55
CA PRO A 74 -3.38 3.97 -8.74
C PRO A 74 -4.75 3.28 -8.70
N PHE A 75 -4.87 2.11 -8.06
CA PHE A 75 -6.16 1.44 -7.89
C PHE A 75 -7.10 2.27 -7.00
N LEU A 76 -6.64 2.73 -5.83
CA LEU A 76 -7.38 3.62 -4.94
C LEU A 76 -7.85 4.89 -5.66
N ALA A 77 -6.97 5.55 -6.42
CA ALA A 77 -7.30 6.77 -7.14
C ALA A 77 -8.36 6.55 -8.24
N GLU A 78 -8.23 5.48 -9.05
CA GLU A 78 -9.20 5.16 -10.10
C GLU A 78 -10.58 4.79 -9.51
N ARG A 79 -10.61 3.99 -8.45
CA ARG A 79 -11.86 3.61 -7.77
C ARG A 79 -12.55 4.81 -7.13
N ALA A 80 -11.79 5.66 -6.44
CA ALA A 80 -12.31 6.89 -5.87
C ALA A 80 -12.90 7.82 -6.93
N GLN A 81 -12.21 8.01 -8.07
CA GLN A 81 -12.71 8.79 -9.19
C GLN A 81 -14.04 8.23 -9.75
N ARG A 82 -14.14 6.91 -9.92
CA ARG A 82 -15.36 6.24 -10.43
C ARG A 82 -16.55 6.39 -9.50
N LEU A 83 -16.31 6.38 -8.19
CA LEU A 83 -17.34 6.53 -7.17
C LEU A 83 -17.65 7.99 -6.81
N GLY A 84 -16.88 8.95 -7.33
CA GLY A 84 -17.01 10.35 -6.96
C GLY A 84 -16.54 10.66 -5.53
N VAL A 85 -15.68 9.81 -4.97
CA VAL A 85 -15.05 10.01 -3.66
C VAL A 85 -13.80 10.87 -3.85
N THR A 86 -13.68 11.96 -3.10
CA THR A 86 -12.46 12.77 -3.08
C THR A 86 -11.53 12.22 -2.01
N LEU A 87 -10.28 11.93 -2.38
CA LEU A 87 -9.22 11.54 -1.46
C LEU A 87 -8.18 12.65 -1.33
N GLY A 88 -7.50 12.72 -0.20
CA GLY A 88 -6.26 13.48 -0.03
C GLY A 88 -5.04 12.89 -0.75
N LEU A 89 -5.25 11.94 -1.67
CA LEU A 89 -4.22 11.20 -2.38
C LEU A 89 -3.80 11.93 -3.67
N ASP A 90 -2.57 12.43 -3.69
CA ASP A 90 -1.91 13.01 -4.86
C ASP A 90 -0.98 11.96 -5.49
N LEU A 91 -1.12 11.72 -6.80
CA LEU A 91 -0.25 10.83 -7.56
C LEU A 91 0.49 11.58 -8.68
N TRP A 92 1.71 11.15 -8.98
CA TRP A 92 2.48 11.66 -10.12
C TRP A 92 3.45 10.61 -10.64
N ASP A 93 3.88 10.75 -11.89
CA ASP A 93 4.95 9.93 -12.48
C ASP A 93 6.24 10.75 -12.64
N ASP A 94 7.40 10.07 -12.63
CA ASP A 94 8.70 10.72 -12.89
C ASP A 94 9.06 10.74 -14.39
N GLY A 95 8.13 10.36 -15.26
CA GLY A 95 8.36 10.10 -16.67
C GLY A 95 8.99 8.72 -16.97
N PRO A 96 8.91 8.28 -18.23
CA PRO A 96 9.30 6.93 -18.67
C PRO A 96 10.81 6.65 -18.55
N GLU A 97 11.63 7.69 -18.39
CA GLU A 97 13.08 7.55 -18.21
C GLU A 97 13.48 7.13 -16.78
N ARG A 98 12.59 7.35 -15.80
CA ARG A 98 12.89 7.18 -14.37
C ARG A 98 11.98 6.16 -13.69
N THR A 99 10.77 5.96 -14.21
CA THR A 99 9.78 5.00 -13.68
C THR A 99 9.28 4.07 -14.77
N GLU A 100 9.07 2.81 -14.41
CA GLU A 100 8.41 1.84 -15.28
C GLU A 100 6.98 2.31 -15.60
N PRO A 101 6.44 2.05 -16.81
CA PRO A 101 5.07 2.41 -17.14
C PRO A 101 4.06 1.85 -16.12
N GLY A 102 3.12 2.69 -15.69
CA GLY A 102 2.12 2.33 -14.68
C GLY A 102 2.59 2.42 -13.23
N VAL A 103 3.87 2.73 -12.98
CA VAL A 103 4.41 2.93 -11.64
C VAL A 103 4.39 4.41 -11.29
N VAL A 104 3.66 4.77 -10.23
CA VAL A 104 3.50 6.14 -9.75
C VAL A 104 4.24 6.38 -8.43
N ARG A 105 4.49 7.66 -8.17
CA ARG A 105 4.74 8.17 -6.82
C ARG A 105 3.45 8.66 -6.20
N GLY A 106 3.44 8.76 -4.88
CA GLY A 106 2.26 9.27 -4.18
C GLY A 106 2.55 10.06 -2.91
N ARG A 107 1.54 10.82 -2.49
CA ARG A 107 1.44 11.42 -1.17
C ARG A 107 -0.03 11.36 -0.76
N TRP A 108 -0.32 11.05 0.50
CA TRP A 108 -1.65 11.16 1.05
C TRP A 108 -1.66 12.20 2.16
N TYR A 109 -2.32 13.34 1.95
CA TYR A 109 -2.26 14.50 2.85
C TYR A 109 -0.81 14.90 3.21
N ALA A 110 -0.43 14.79 4.48
CA ALA A 110 0.89 15.10 4.99
C ALA A 110 1.84 13.88 5.00
N HIS A 111 1.42 12.75 4.42
CA HIS A 111 2.18 11.51 4.39
C HIS A 111 2.86 11.30 3.05
N ASP A 112 4.20 11.28 3.04
CA ASP A 112 4.97 10.84 1.88
C ASP A 112 4.82 9.32 1.72
N HIS A 113 5.19 8.77 0.56
CA HIS A 113 5.03 7.34 0.28
C HIS A 113 6.38 6.63 0.17
N LEU A 114 6.42 5.33 0.50
CA LEU A 114 7.55 4.45 0.25
C LEU A 114 7.06 3.07 -0.18
N ASP A 115 7.46 2.63 -1.36
CA ASP A 115 7.19 1.27 -1.85
C ASP A 115 8.29 0.29 -1.38
N GLY A 116 7.93 -0.56 -0.42
CA GLY A 116 8.83 -1.56 0.16
C GLY A 116 9.30 -2.60 -0.86
N TYR A 117 8.45 -2.96 -1.83
CA TYR A 117 8.81 -3.93 -2.88
C TYR A 117 9.99 -3.42 -3.70
N ARG A 118 9.94 -2.15 -4.11
CA ARG A 118 10.98 -1.52 -4.93
C ARG A 118 12.29 -1.39 -4.15
N LEU A 119 12.23 -0.98 -2.88
CA LEU A 119 13.38 -0.92 -1.99
C LEU A 119 14.11 -2.27 -1.91
N TYR A 120 13.37 -3.34 -1.66
CA TYR A 120 13.97 -4.67 -1.50
C TYR A 120 14.41 -5.29 -2.82
N ARG A 121 13.68 -5.07 -3.91
CA ARG A 121 14.06 -5.55 -5.24
C ARG A 121 15.38 -4.93 -5.71
N ALA A 122 15.57 -3.63 -5.46
CA ALA A 122 16.79 -2.91 -5.83
C ALA A 122 18.05 -3.39 -5.09
N ASP A 123 17.88 -4.04 -3.95
CA ASP A 123 18.97 -4.47 -3.07
C ASP A 123 19.01 -6.00 -2.87
N VAL A 124 18.10 -6.56 -2.07
CA VAL A 124 18.04 -8.00 -1.75
C VAL A 124 17.76 -8.83 -3.00
N GLY A 125 16.79 -8.42 -3.81
CA GLY A 125 16.44 -9.13 -5.05
C GLY A 125 17.61 -9.17 -6.02
N ARG A 126 18.26 -8.02 -6.23
CA ARG A 126 19.44 -7.91 -7.09
C ARG A 126 20.65 -8.69 -6.57
N SER A 127 20.89 -8.67 -5.26
CA SER A 127 22.12 -9.23 -4.67
C SER A 127 22.02 -10.72 -4.38
N LEU A 128 20.83 -11.23 -4.06
CA LEU A 128 20.62 -12.62 -3.64
C LEU A 128 19.78 -13.44 -4.62
N GLY A 129 19.25 -12.84 -5.69
CA GLY A 129 18.35 -13.52 -6.63
C GLY A 129 17.04 -13.98 -5.96
N PHE A 130 16.63 -13.34 -4.87
CA PHE A 130 15.50 -13.77 -4.06
C PHE A 130 14.19 -13.13 -4.54
N PRO A 131 13.08 -13.89 -4.62
CA PRO A 131 11.78 -13.34 -4.98
C PRO A 131 11.31 -12.39 -3.88
N CYS A 132 11.35 -11.08 -4.16
CA CYS A 132 10.96 -10.02 -3.22
C CYS A 132 9.44 -9.88 -3.02
N GLY A 133 8.69 -10.99 -3.10
CA GLY A 133 7.28 -10.98 -2.70
C GLY A 133 7.16 -10.76 -1.18
N LEU A 134 6.06 -10.14 -0.75
CA LEU A 134 5.83 -9.82 0.67
C LEU A 134 5.94 -11.06 1.56
N LYS A 135 5.24 -12.15 1.20
CA LYS A 135 5.21 -13.39 2.00
C LYS A 135 6.57 -14.10 2.04
N PRO A 136 7.24 -14.41 0.90
CA PRO A 136 8.57 -15.03 0.94
C PRO A 136 9.59 -14.24 1.76
N LEU A 137 9.62 -12.91 1.60
CA LEU A 137 10.57 -12.06 2.30
C LEU A 137 10.25 -11.95 3.80
N SER A 138 8.96 -11.87 4.15
CA SER A 138 8.52 -11.89 5.55
C SER A 138 8.97 -13.17 6.26
N ARG A 139 8.76 -14.33 5.62
CA ARG A 139 9.23 -15.62 6.18
C ARG A 139 10.75 -15.66 6.32
N LEU A 140 11.50 -15.13 5.35
CA LEU A 140 12.97 -15.07 5.40
C LEU A 140 13.48 -14.34 6.65
N VAL A 141 12.78 -13.30 7.10
CA VAL A 141 13.16 -12.52 8.29
C VAL A 141 12.44 -12.98 9.58
N GLY A 142 11.83 -14.17 9.56
CA GLY A 142 11.20 -14.79 10.73
C GLY A 142 9.83 -14.22 11.10
N LEU A 143 9.14 -13.53 10.19
CA LEU A 143 7.75 -13.12 10.37
C LEU A 143 6.80 -14.23 9.92
N ALA A 144 5.60 -14.26 10.52
CA ALA A 144 4.56 -15.24 10.23
C ALA A 144 3.41 -14.57 9.46
N PRO A 145 3.44 -14.57 8.12
CA PRO A 145 2.35 -14.00 7.34
C PRO A 145 1.08 -14.85 7.43
N VAL A 146 -0.08 -14.19 7.45
CA VAL A 146 -1.37 -14.85 7.15
C VAL A 146 -1.41 -15.14 5.65
N GLU A 147 -1.88 -16.32 5.25
CA GLU A 147 -1.93 -16.72 3.85
C GLU A 147 -3.30 -17.27 3.49
N VAL A 148 -3.77 -16.89 2.30
CA VAL A 148 -5.04 -17.30 1.71
C VAL A 148 -4.82 -17.66 0.25
N ASP A 149 -5.79 -18.33 -0.36
CA ASP A 149 -5.80 -18.49 -1.82
C ASP A 149 -6.20 -17.16 -2.47
N ARG A 150 -5.23 -16.51 -3.10
CA ARG A 150 -5.39 -15.20 -3.77
C ARG A 150 -6.34 -15.24 -4.97
N SER A 151 -6.61 -16.41 -5.54
CA SER A 151 -7.63 -16.53 -6.59
C SER A 151 -9.05 -16.49 -6.02
N CYS A 152 -9.20 -16.72 -4.72
CA CYS A 152 -10.47 -16.91 -4.03
C CYS A 152 -10.70 -15.86 -2.93
N ILE A 153 -10.14 -14.65 -3.03
CA ILE A 153 -10.32 -13.59 -2.02
C ILE A 153 -11.80 -13.26 -1.84
N HIS A 154 -12.55 -13.21 -2.94
CA HIS A 154 -14.01 -13.01 -2.95
C HIS A 154 -14.82 -14.11 -2.23
N LEU A 155 -14.19 -15.22 -1.81
CA LEU A 155 -14.83 -16.31 -1.06
C LEU A 155 -14.46 -16.31 0.43
N LEU A 156 -13.57 -15.41 0.87
CA LEU A 156 -13.22 -15.29 2.28
C LEU A 156 -14.41 -14.72 3.06
N ASP A 157 -14.55 -15.17 4.31
CA ASP A 157 -15.41 -14.47 5.26
C ASP A 157 -14.73 -13.19 5.78
N ASP A 158 -15.54 -12.30 6.35
CA ASP A 158 -15.09 -10.98 6.81
C ASP A 158 -13.89 -11.07 7.77
N ALA A 159 -13.88 -12.07 8.65
CA ALA A 159 -12.83 -12.25 9.65
C ALA A 159 -11.50 -12.74 9.03
N ALA A 160 -11.57 -13.66 8.07
CA ALA A 160 -10.41 -14.12 7.33
C ALA A 160 -9.83 -13.01 6.44
N LEU A 161 -10.70 -12.24 5.78
CA LEU A 161 -10.31 -11.08 5.00
C LEU A 161 -9.63 -10.02 5.89
N GLU A 162 -10.23 -9.71 7.05
CA GLU A 162 -9.68 -8.76 8.03
C GLU A 162 -8.29 -9.16 8.49
N ALA A 163 -8.12 -10.42 8.90
CA ALA A 163 -6.84 -10.94 9.36
C ALA A 163 -5.77 -10.94 8.25
N TYR A 164 -6.17 -11.21 7.00
CA TYR A 164 -5.27 -11.25 5.86
C TYR A 164 -4.75 -9.85 5.49
N VAL A 165 -5.64 -8.88 5.24
CA VAL A 165 -5.27 -7.52 4.84
C VAL A 165 -4.51 -6.78 5.95
N ALA A 166 -4.90 -6.98 7.21
CA ALA A 166 -4.16 -6.44 8.36
C ALA A 166 -2.75 -7.02 8.46
N SER A 167 -2.61 -8.32 8.19
CA SER A 167 -1.29 -8.97 8.15
C SER A 167 -0.42 -8.32 7.08
N ASP A 168 -0.93 -8.07 5.87
CA ASP A 168 -0.10 -7.54 4.78
C ASP A 168 0.31 -6.09 4.97
N ALA A 169 -0.60 -5.22 5.41
CA ALA A 169 -0.25 -3.86 5.81
C ALA A 169 0.84 -3.86 6.91
N ARG A 170 0.70 -4.71 7.93
CA ARG A 170 1.68 -4.80 9.02
C ARG A 170 3.04 -5.29 8.56
N LEU A 171 3.09 -6.29 7.69
CA LEU A 171 4.33 -6.84 7.16
C LEU A 171 5.06 -5.82 6.27
N ALA A 172 4.33 -5.08 5.43
CA ALA A 172 4.91 -4.02 4.61
C ALA A 172 5.64 -2.99 5.49
N ARG A 173 4.95 -2.50 6.54
CA ARG A 173 5.52 -1.60 7.54
C ARG A 173 6.73 -2.20 8.27
N GLU A 174 6.60 -3.41 8.79
CA GLU A 174 7.64 -4.07 9.60
C GLU A 174 8.93 -4.30 8.82
N LEU A 175 8.83 -4.73 7.56
CA LEU A 175 9.99 -4.92 6.69
C LEU A 175 10.75 -3.60 6.47
N VAL A 176 10.03 -2.52 6.16
CA VAL A 176 10.66 -1.21 5.96
C VAL A 176 11.23 -0.65 7.26
N LEU A 177 10.54 -0.80 8.39
CA LEU A 177 11.02 -0.41 9.71
C LEU A 177 12.39 -1.03 10.03
N ARG A 178 12.55 -2.33 9.77
CA ARG A 178 13.81 -3.05 9.99
C ARG A 178 14.99 -2.50 9.18
N ARG A 179 14.69 -1.76 8.10
CA ARG A 179 15.71 -1.17 7.21
C ARG A 179 15.63 0.36 7.17
N TRP A 180 14.95 0.99 8.12
CA TRP A 180 14.67 2.43 8.08
C TRP A 180 15.89 3.31 7.79
N PRO A 181 17.07 3.09 8.40
CA PRO A 181 18.26 3.92 8.11
C PRO A 181 18.69 3.94 6.63
N VAL A 182 18.33 2.92 5.86
CA VAL A 182 18.58 2.85 4.41
C VAL A 182 17.32 3.24 3.63
N ALA A 183 16.15 2.89 4.13
CA ALA A 183 14.85 3.08 3.48
C ALA A 183 14.43 4.56 3.36
N GLU A 184 14.81 5.43 4.30
CA GLU A 184 14.43 6.85 4.28
C GLU A 184 14.82 7.60 2.98
N ARG A 185 15.84 7.11 2.28
CA ARG A 185 16.25 7.69 0.98
C ARG A 185 15.40 7.25 -0.20
N ALA A 186 14.57 6.23 -0.02
CA ALA A 186 13.67 5.67 -1.02
C ALA A 186 12.23 6.16 -0.85
N THR A 187 11.94 7.09 0.08
CA THR A 187 10.64 7.76 0.10
C THR A 187 10.44 8.57 -1.17
N ASP A 188 9.19 8.81 -1.54
CA ASP A 188 8.86 9.40 -2.81
C ASP A 188 9.32 10.85 -2.94
N ARG A 189 9.42 11.54 -1.80
CA ARG A 189 9.92 12.91 -1.62
C ARG A 189 9.24 13.83 -2.61
N CYS A 190 8.12 14.40 -2.21
CA CYS A 190 7.45 15.44 -2.98
C CYS A 190 8.47 16.46 -3.51
N HIS A 191 8.61 16.53 -4.84
CA HIS A 191 9.05 17.78 -5.44
C HIS A 191 7.92 18.78 -5.17
N PRO A 192 8.19 19.96 -4.59
CA PRO A 192 7.16 20.99 -4.55
C PRO A 192 6.68 21.21 -5.98
N ARG A 193 5.36 21.11 -6.18
CA ARG A 193 4.71 21.52 -7.42
C ARG A 193 5.24 22.93 -7.72
N PRO A 194 5.82 23.22 -8.90
CA PRO A 194 6.10 24.61 -9.24
C PRO A 194 4.80 25.39 -9.03
N PRO A 195 4.84 26.55 -8.36
CA PRO A 195 3.64 27.35 -8.18
C PRO A 195 3.07 27.68 -9.57
N ASP A 196 1.75 27.54 -9.71
CA ASP A 196 1.00 28.00 -10.88
C ASP A 196 1.21 29.51 -11.13
#